data_AF-A0A547PDG9-F1
#
_entry.id   AF-A0A547PDG9-F1
#
_cell.length_a   1.000
_cell.length_b   1.000
_cell.length_c   1.000
_cell.angle_alpha   90.00
_cell.angle_beta   90.00
_cell.angle_gamma   90.00
#
_symmetry.space_group_name_H-M   'P 1'
#
loop_
_entity.id
_entity.type
_entity.pdbx_description
1 polymer ?
#
loop_
_entity_poly.entity_id
_entity_poly.type
_entity_poly.pdbx_seq_one_letter_code
_entity_poly.pdbx_strand_id
1 'polypeptide(L)'
;MLKKIGRLFVIKNRFEAFVIIYALALGAMSRGVDYLEQYPGGWGWALFAATSGAVFLAGAKILDGLKAEKELAELREGATGPKTV
;
A
#
# COMPACT_ATOMS: atom_id res chain seq x y z
N MET A 1 -23.61 -1.71 11.08
CA MET A 1 -22.63 -0.66 10.71
C MET A 1 -21.20 -1.19 10.53
N LEU A 2 -20.76 -2.20 11.30
CA LEU A 2 -19.42 -2.83 11.18
C LEU A 2 -19.00 -3.24 9.76
N LYS A 3 -19.92 -3.81 8.95
CA LYS A 3 -19.65 -4.17 7.53
C LYS A 3 -19.30 -2.97 6.63
N LYS A 4 -19.72 -1.75 6.98
CA LYS A 4 -19.38 -0.52 6.21
C LYS A 4 -17.97 -0.02 6.55
N ILE A 5 -17.52 -0.18 7.80
CA ILE A 5 -16.17 0.19 8.24
C ILE A 5 -15.14 -0.76 7.62
N GLY A 6 -15.45 -2.06 7.53
CA GLY A 6 -14.57 -3.03 6.87
C GLY A 6 -14.28 -2.72 5.39
N ARG A 7 -15.19 -2.01 4.69
CA ARG A 7 -14.99 -1.60 3.30
C ARG A 7 -13.93 -0.50 3.13
N LEU A 8 -13.59 0.25 4.18
CA LEU A 8 -12.50 1.24 4.12
C LEU A 8 -11.12 0.57 4.07
N PHE A 9 -11.00 -0.68 4.54
CA PHE A 9 -9.75 -1.43 4.56
C PHE A 9 -9.56 -2.35 3.34
N VAL A 10 -10.44 -2.23 2.34
CA VAL A 10 -10.35 -3.01 1.09
C VAL A 10 -9.97 -2.07 -0.03
N ILE A 11 -8.82 -2.31 -0.65
CA ILE A 11 -8.30 -1.53 -1.77
C ILE A 11 -8.84 -2.13 -3.06
N LYS A 12 -9.73 -1.43 -3.76
CA LYS A 12 -10.39 -1.99 -4.95
C LYS A 12 -9.77 -1.55 -6.26
N ASN A 13 -9.15 -0.37 -6.26
CA ASN A 13 -8.65 0.25 -7.48
C ASN A 13 -7.29 0.90 -7.24
N ARG A 14 -6.62 1.22 -8.35
CA ARG A 14 -5.28 1.84 -8.33
C ARG A 14 -5.29 3.23 -7.68
N PHE A 15 -6.37 3.98 -7.80
CA PHE A 15 -6.49 5.31 -7.21
C PHE A 15 -6.49 5.25 -5.67
N GLU A 16 -7.29 4.36 -5.08
CA GLU A 16 -7.30 4.11 -3.63
C GLU A 16 -5.92 3.67 -3.12
N ALA A 17 -5.23 2.80 -3.88
CA ALA A 17 -3.85 2.43 -3.56
C ALA A 17 -2.91 3.65 -3.54
N PHE A 18 -2.95 4.52 -4.56
CA PHE A 18 -2.11 5.72 -4.58
C PHE A 18 -2.43 6.69 -3.44
N VAL A 19 -3.70 6.85 -3.06
CA VAL A 19 -4.09 7.67 -1.91
C VAL A 19 -3.53 7.10 -0.60
N ILE A 20 -3.57 5.78 -0.42
CA ILE A 20 -2.98 5.13 0.76
C ILE A 20 -1.46 5.27 0.77
N ILE A 21 -0.79 5.02 -0.36
CA ILE A 21 0.67 5.19 -0.49
C ILE A 21 1.07 6.63 -0.18
N TYR A 22 0.31 7.60 -0.67
CA TYR A 22 0.52 9.02 -0.39
C TYR A 22 0.35 9.34 1.11
N ALA A 23 -0.69 8.81 1.76
CA ALA A 23 -0.89 8.99 3.20
C ALA A 23 0.25 8.36 4.02
N LEU A 24 0.72 7.18 3.63
CA LEU A 24 1.90 6.52 4.24
C LEU A 24 3.17 7.36 4.04
N ALA A 25 3.37 7.90 2.83
CA ALA A 25 4.50 8.76 2.52
C ALA A 25 4.49 10.02 3.37
N LEU A 26 3.35 10.72 3.47
CA LEU A 26 3.24 11.91 4.32
C LEU A 26 3.62 11.63 5.77
N GLY A 27 3.05 10.58 6.37
CA GLY A 27 3.36 10.21 7.76
C GLY A 27 4.83 9.81 7.96
N ALA A 28 5.39 9.03 7.03
CA ALA A 28 6.78 8.59 7.08
C ALA A 28 7.77 9.75 6.93
N MET A 29 7.46 10.73 6.08
CA MET A 29 8.31 11.90 5.87
C MET A 29 8.26 12.85 7.06
N SER A 30 7.09 13.12 7.63
CA SER A 30 6.98 13.88 8.89
C SER A 30 7.81 13.24 10.00
N ARG A 31 7.68 11.91 10.18
CA ARG A 31 8.49 11.18 11.16
C ARG A 31 9.98 11.13 10.82
N GLY A 32 10.31 11.11 9.53
CA GLY A 32 11.69 11.18 9.07
C GLY A 32 12.35 12.50 9.48
N VAL A 33 11.67 13.62 9.28
CA VAL A 33 12.17 14.94 9.69
C VAL A 33 12.41 14.99 11.19
N ASP A 34 11.48 14.44 12.00
CA ASP A 34 11.68 14.31 13.45
C ASP A 34 12.99 13.58 13.81
N TYR A 35 13.40 12.57 13.02
CA TYR A 35 14.64 11.83 13.27
C TYR A 35 15.90 12.64 12.98
N LEU A 36 15.85 13.57 12.03
CA LEU A 36 16.97 14.47 11.74
C LEU A 36 17.19 15.45 12.89
N GLU A 37 16.11 15.89 13.54
CA GLU A 37 16.18 16.79 14.70
C GLU A 37 16.58 16.07 15.99
N GLN A 38 16.02 14.87 16.25
CA GLN A 38 16.27 14.11 17.48
C GLN A 38 17.61 13.38 17.49
N TYR A 39 18.10 12.95 16.33
CA TYR A 39 19.32 12.16 16.19
C TYR A 39 20.31 12.82 15.23
N PRO A 40 20.94 13.94 15.63
CA PRO A 40 21.84 14.68 14.78
C PRO A 40 23.05 13.82 14.35
N GLY A 41 23.43 13.92 13.08
CA GLY A 41 24.53 13.15 12.48
C GLY A 41 24.04 12.09 11.49
N GLY A 42 24.90 11.13 11.16
CA GLY A 42 24.61 10.11 10.13
C GLY A 42 23.45 9.18 10.49
N TRP A 43 23.12 9.03 11.78
CA TRP A 43 22.08 8.11 12.23
C TRP A 43 20.66 8.62 11.93
N GLY A 44 20.40 9.92 12.11
CA GLY A 44 19.11 10.52 11.73
C GLY A 44 18.84 10.35 10.23
N TRP A 45 19.85 10.53 9.38
CA TRP A 45 19.74 10.30 7.94
C TRP A 45 19.52 8.83 7.59
N ALA A 46 20.16 7.90 8.30
CA ALA A 46 19.90 6.47 8.12
C ALA A 46 18.45 6.11 8.48
N LEU A 47 17.91 6.67 9.56
CA LEU A 47 16.51 6.47 9.97
C LEU A 47 15.52 7.11 8.98
N PHE A 48 15.82 8.31 8.47
CA PHE A 48 15.05 8.95 7.40
C PHE A 48 15.02 8.10 6.13
N ALA A 49 16.18 7.55 5.74
CA ALA A 49 16.28 6.65 4.60
C ALA A 49 15.49 5.36 4.84
N ALA A 50 15.50 4.82 6.07
CA ALA A 50 14.75 3.63 6.43
C ALA A 50 13.22 3.85 6.34
N THR A 51 12.70 4.97 6.84
CA THR A 51 11.26 5.28 6.72
C THR A 51 10.85 5.51 5.27
N SER A 52 11.68 6.20 4.49
CA SER A 52 11.47 6.37 3.04
C SER A 52 11.46 5.02 2.32
N GLY A 53 12.43 4.14 2.63
CA GLY A 53 12.53 2.79 2.10
C GLY A 53 11.30 1.93 2.41
N ALA A 54 10.77 2.03 3.64
CA ALA A 54 9.57 1.31 4.04
C ALA A 54 8.34 1.68 3.19
N VAL A 55 8.19 2.96 2.82
CA VAL A 55 7.10 3.42 1.95
C VAL A 55 7.21 2.81 0.54
N PHE A 56 8.42 2.73 -0.03
CA PHE A 56 8.61 2.10 -1.34
C PHE A 56 8.26 0.61 -1.32
N LEU A 57 8.70 -0.12 -0.29
CA LEU A 57 8.38 -1.54 -0.14
C LEU A 57 6.88 -1.76 0.04
N ALA A 58 6.23 -0.94 0.88
CA ALA A 58 4.79 -0.98 1.08
C ALA A 58 4.04 -0.66 -0.23
N GLY A 59 4.46 0.40 -0.94
CA GLY A 59 3.86 0.79 -2.21
C GLY A 59 3.96 -0.29 -3.28
N ALA A 60 5.12 -0.94 -3.42
CA ALA A 60 5.29 -2.07 -4.35
C ALA A 60 4.33 -3.22 -4.01
N LYS A 61 4.26 -3.62 -2.74
CA LYS A 61 3.38 -4.71 -2.28
C LYS A 61 1.89 -4.40 -2.48
N ILE A 62 1.47 -3.16 -2.23
CA ILE A 62 0.08 -2.73 -2.47
C ILE A 62 -0.27 -2.83 -3.96
N LEU A 63 0.62 -2.36 -4.84
CA LEU A 63 0.39 -2.40 -6.29
C LEU A 63 0.43 -3.83 -6.85
N ASP A 64 1.31 -4.69 -6.32
CA ASP A 64 1.37 -6.09 -6.73
C ASP A 64 0.16 -6.89 -6.24
N GLY A 65 -0.37 -6.60 -5.05
CA GLY A 65 -1.62 -7.16 -4.56
C GLY A 65 -2.80 -6.88 -5.50
N LEU A 66 -2.91 -5.64 -6.00
CA LEU A 66 -3.93 -5.26 -6.99
C LEU A 66 -3.82 -6.04 -8.31
N LYS A 67 -2.59 -6.32 -8.77
CA LYS A 67 -2.39 -7.15 -9.97
C LYS A 67 -2.80 -8.59 -9.71
N ALA A 68 -2.40 -9.14 -8.57
CA ALA A 68 -2.73 -10.51 -8.18
C ALA A 68 -4.25 -10.71 -8.01
N GLU A 69 -4.97 -9.74 -7.44
CA GLU A 69 -6.43 -9.80 -7.35
C GLU A 69 -7.11 -9.79 -8.74
N LYS A 70 -6.60 -9.00 -9.68
CA LYS A 70 -7.12 -8.96 -11.06
C LYS A 70 -6.90 -10.28 -11.79
N GLU A 71 -5.69 -10.82 -11.71
CA GLU A 71 -5.34 -12.11 -12.31
C GLU A 71 -6.18 -13.25 -11.70
N LEU A 72 -6.37 -13.25 -10.38
CA LEU A 72 -7.22 -14.23 -9.71
C LEU A 72 -8.69 -14.12 -10.12
N ALA A 73 -9.18 -12.90 -10.36
CA ALA A 73 -10.54 -12.69 -10.88
C ALA A 73 -10.69 -13.25 -12.31
N GLU A 74 -9.73 -12.96 -13.19
CA GLU A 74 -9.70 -13.48 -14.57
C GLU A 74 -9.65 -15.02 -14.61
N LEU A 75 -8.83 -15.64 -13.75
CA LEU A 75 -8.76 -17.11 -13.63
C LEU A 75 -10.06 -17.72 -13.10
N ARG A 76 -10.72 -17.06 -12.14
CA ARG A 76 -12.03 -17.52 -11.61
C ARG A 76 -13.10 -17.45 -12.69
N GLU A 77 -13.12 -16.40 -13.50
CA GLU A 77 -14.05 -16.24 -14.62
C GLU A 77 -13.80 -17.31 -15.70
N GLY A 78 -12.54 -17.58 -16.05
CA GLY A 78 -12.15 -18.63 -16.99
C GLY A 78 -12.45 -20.05 -16.49
N ALA A 79 -12.34 -20.31 -15.19
CA ALA A 79 -12.71 -21.59 -14.57
C ALA A 79 -14.23 -21.84 -14.56
N THR A 80 -15.05 -20.79 -14.70
CA THR A 80 -16.51 -20.87 -14.80
C THR A 80 -17.04 -20.92 -16.25
N GLY A 81 -16.30 -21.55 -17.17
CA GLY A 81 -16.70 -21.81 -18.57
C GLY A 81 -18.14 -22.36 -18.70
N PRO A 82 -18.78 -22.16 -19.89
CA PRO A 82 -20.20 -21.84 -20.04
C PRO A 82 -21.11 -22.77 -19.26
N LYS A 83 -22.03 -22.17 -18.47
CA LYS A 83 -23.25 -22.87 -18.03
C LYS A 83 -24.02 -23.25 -19.28
N THR A 84 -23.78 -24.47 -19.78
CA THR A 84 -24.62 -25.14 -20.75
C THR A 84 -26.02 -25.24 -20.16
N VAL A 85 -26.94 -24.42 -20.66
CA VAL A 85 -28.38 -24.67 -20.66
C VAL A 85 -28.89 -24.28 -22.04
#